data_AF-A0A1I2KYI7-F1
#
_entry.id   AF-A0A1I2KYI7-F1
#
_cell.length_a   1.000
_cell.length_b   1.000
_cell.length_c   1.000
_cell.angle_alpha   90.00
_cell.angle_beta   90.00
_cell.angle_gamma   90.00
#
_symmetry.space_group_name_H-M   'P 1'
#
loop_
_entity.id
_entity.type
_entity.pdbx_description
1 polymer ?
#
loop_
_entity_poly.entity_id
_entity_poly.type
_entity_poly.pdbx_seq_one_letter_code
_entity_poly.pdbx_strand_id
1 'polypeptide(L)'
;MRPSTHEPRNRPRPLVALFALGGLVIATGLAVVAIGVMDLVAANSLPDPFHGEGPQALADGASRVTWGAVVFTIGCYIWRAARRRGGRDRLGRALIIAGYVLLGVGLDRTLHSVVGIWAVPTDEGTDVLVEAMLNFLGWGVPAAFLVWLGVDLADEEVIMTASFEARRG
;
A
#
# COMPACT_ATOMS: atom_id res chain seq x y z
N MET A 1 12.14 -53.97 -2.75
CA MET A 1 11.14 -52.91 -2.46
C MET A 1 11.69 -52.05 -1.33
N ARG A 2 12.06 -50.79 -1.60
CA ARG A 2 12.46 -49.83 -0.56
C ARG A 2 11.18 -49.17 0.00
N PRO A 3 10.98 -49.10 1.33
CA PRO A 3 9.85 -48.38 1.89
C PRO A 3 10.05 -46.89 1.65
N SER A 4 9.08 -46.26 0.99
CA SER A 4 9.00 -44.81 0.85
C SER A 4 8.63 -44.21 2.21
N THR A 5 9.62 -43.65 2.90
CA THR A 5 9.40 -42.78 4.07
C THR A 5 8.79 -41.47 3.58
N HIS A 6 7.46 -41.40 3.52
CA HIS A 6 6.76 -40.11 3.51
C HIS A 6 6.95 -39.49 4.90
N GLU A 7 8.05 -38.76 5.10
CA GLU A 7 8.08 -37.80 6.20
C GLU A 7 6.93 -36.81 5.98
N PRO A 8 6.02 -36.63 6.95
CA PRO A 8 5.06 -35.56 6.89
C PRO A 8 5.84 -34.25 6.89
N ARG A 9 5.89 -33.58 5.74
CA ARG A 9 6.47 -32.24 5.57
C ARG A 9 5.88 -31.36 6.67
N ASN A 10 6.69 -31.07 7.70
CA ASN A 10 6.28 -30.31 8.87
C ASN A 10 5.94 -28.89 8.40
N ARG A 11 4.69 -28.67 7.97
CA ARG A 11 4.21 -27.34 7.59
C ARG A 11 4.33 -26.49 8.85
N PRO A 12 5.09 -25.39 8.84
CA PRO A 12 5.19 -24.53 10.01
C PRO A 12 3.79 -24.08 10.39
N ARG A 13 3.34 -24.47 11.59
CA ARG A 13 2.04 -24.02 12.12
C ARG A 13 2.08 -22.50 12.18
N PRO A 14 1.17 -21.80 11.49
CA PRO A 14 1.16 -20.35 11.50
C PRO A 14 0.93 -19.86 12.92
N LEU A 15 1.60 -18.77 13.29
CA LEU A 15 1.28 -18.05 14.54
C LEU A 15 -0.15 -17.51 14.41
N VAL A 16 -1.12 -18.19 15.03
CA VAL A 16 -2.56 -17.92 14.89
C VAL A 16 -2.89 -16.45 15.18
N ALA A 17 -2.22 -15.85 16.17
CA ALA A 17 -2.38 -14.44 16.50
C ALA A 17 -1.95 -13.50 15.35
N LEU A 18 -0.80 -13.73 14.73
CA LEU A 18 -0.33 -12.94 13.59
C LEU A 18 -1.18 -13.17 12.34
N PHE A 19 -1.68 -14.40 12.17
CA PHE A 19 -2.58 -14.73 11.07
C PHE A 19 -3.91 -14.00 11.23
N ALA A 20 -4.55 -14.10 12.39
CA ALA A 20 -5.80 -13.38 12.68
C ALA A 20 -5.61 -11.85 12.56
N LEU A 21 -4.51 -11.32 13.09
CA LEU A 21 -4.17 -9.90 12.99
C LEU A 21 -3.99 -9.47 11.54
N GLY A 22 -3.22 -10.21 10.74
CA GLY A 22 -3.04 -9.90 9.32
C GLY A 22 -4.36 -9.88 8.55
N GLY A 23 -5.25 -10.82 8.85
CA GLY A 23 -6.57 -10.92 8.22
C GLY A 23 -7.48 -9.77 8.60
N LEU A 24 -7.46 -9.38 9.88
CA LEU A 24 -8.18 -8.21 10.38
C LEU A 24 -7.67 -6.93 9.73
N VAL A 25 -6.36 -6.74 9.63
CA VAL A 25 -5.75 -5.57 8.98
C VAL A 25 -6.09 -5.54 7.49
N ILE A 26 -6.09 -6.68 6.80
CA ILE A 26 -6.55 -6.79 5.39
C ILE A 26 -8.00 -6.34 5.27
N ALA A 27 -8.89 -6.86 6.13
CA ALA A 27 -10.31 -6.52 6.12
C ALA A 27 -10.54 -5.02 6.38
N THR A 28 -9.81 -4.45 7.35
CA THR A 28 -9.82 -3.01 7.63
C THR A 28 -9.35 -2.20 6.42
N GLY A 29 -8.25 -2.60 5.78
CA GLY A 29 -7.76 -1.93 4.57
C GLY A 29 -8.79 -1.93 3.45
N LEU A 30 -9.44 -3.07 3.20
CA LEU A 30 -10.52 -3.18 2.21
C LEU A 30 -11.73 -2.31 2.55
N ALA A 31 -12.13 -2.26 3.82
CA ALA A 31 -13.23 -1.40 4.26
C ALA A 31 -12.89 0.09 4.05
N VAL A 32 -11.67 0.51 4.38
CA VAL A 32 -11.20 1.89 4.16
C VAL A 32 -11.15 2.22 2.67
N VAL A 33 -10.70 1.31 1.81
CA VAL A 33 -10.76 1.50 0.34
C VAL A 33 -12.22 1.67 -0.12
N ALA A 34 -13.13 0.80 0.33
CA ALA A 34 -14.54 0.87 -0.06
C ALA A 34 -15.18 2.21 0.36
N ILE A 35 -14.90 2.68 1.58
CA ILE A 35 -15.36 3.99 2.07
C ILE A 35 -14.76 5.11 1.21
N GLY A 36 -13.45 5.09 0.93
CA GLY A 36 -12.82 6.11 0.10
C GLY A 36 -13.35 6.14 -1.35
N VAL A 37 -13.69 4.98 -1.92
CA VAL A 37 -14.36 4.90 -3.23
C VAL A 37 -15.77 5.50 -3.16
N MET A 38 -16.52 5.24 -2.09
CA MET A 38 -17.83 5.87 -1.88
C MET A 38 -17.69 7.39 -1.76
N ASP A 39 -16.68 7.89 -1.05
CA ASP A 39 -16.40 9.32 -0.93
C ASP A 39 -16.07 9.96 -2.29
N LEU A 40 -15.26 9.28 -3.11
CA LEU A 40 -14.95 9.72 -4.48
C LEU A 40 -16.20 9.78 -5.36
N VAL A 41 -17.06 8.75 -5.29
CA VAL A 41 -18.33 8.72 -6.06
C VAL A 41 -19.26 9.83 -5.59
N ALA A 42 -19.34 10.08 -4.28
CA ALA A 42 -20.14 11.17 -3.72
C ALA A 42 -19.61 12.54 -4.15
N ALA A 43 -18.29 12.76 -4.10
CA ALA A 43 -17.64 13.99 -4.55
C ALA A 43 -17.85 14.24 -6.05
N ASN A 44 -17.78 13.19 -6.88
CA ASN A 44 -18.04 13.30 -8.33
C ASN A 44 -19.52 13.50 -8.67
N SER A 45 -20.44 13.28 -7.72
CA SER A 45 -21.87 13.52 -7.89
C SER A 45 -22.27 14.95 -7.51
N LEU A 46 -21.33 15.79 -7.06
CA LEU A 46 -21.57 17.20 -6.78
C LEU A 46 -21.88 17.98 -8.07
N PRO A 47 -22.73 19.02 -8.02
CA PRO A 47 -23.10 19.82 -9.20
C PRO A 47 -21.91 20.47 -9.93
N ASP A 48 -20.82 20.74 -9.22
CA ASP A 48 -19.54 21.20 -9.78
C ASP A 48 -18.38 20.54 -9.01
N PRO A 49 -17.85 19.40 -9.48
CA PRO A 49 -16.82 18.64 -8.78
C PRO A 49 -15.46 19.35 -8.71
N PHE A 50 -15.25 20.37 -9.54
CA PHE A 50 -13.96 21.03 -9.72
C PHE A 50 -13.90 22.43 -9.12
N HIS A 51 -15.00 22.91 -8.54
CA HIS A 51 -15.05 24.20 -7.85
C HIS A 51 -15.67 24.06 -6.45
N GLY A 52 -15.41 25.04 -5.58
CA GLY A 52 -15.92 25.04 -4.20
C GLY A 52 -15.33 23.88 -3.37
N GLU A 53 -16.20 23.10 -2.71
CA GLU A 53 -15.79 21.99 -1.82
C GLU A 53 -15.42 20.70 -2.58
N GLY A 54 -15.73 20.60 -3.88
CA GLY A 54 -15.54 19.38 -4.69
C GLY A 54 -14.10 18.88 -4.80
N PRO A 55 -13.12 19.73 -5.13
CA PRO A 55 -11.71 19.34 -5.24
C PRO A 55 -11.13 18.76 -3.94
N GLN A 56 -11.48 19.35 -2.80
CA GLN A 56 -11.04 18.87 -1.49
C GLN A 56 -11.66 17.50 -1.18
N ALA A 57 -12.96 17.33 -1.43
CA ALA A 57 -13.64 16.04 -1.23
C ALA A 57 -13.06 14.92 -2.12
N LEU A 58 -12.65 15.24 -3.36
CA LEU A 58 -11.95 14.29 -4.23
C LEU A 58 -10.58 13.89 -3.67
N ALA A 59 -9.80 14.84 -3.14
CA ALA A 59 -8.50 14.53 -2.54
C ALA A 59 -8.63 13.73 -1.24
N ASP A 60 -9.60 14.06 -0.39
CA ASP A 60 -9.88 13.31 0.84
C ASP A 60 -10.27 11.86 0.51
N GLY A 61 -11.13 11.66 -0.49
CA GLY A 61 -11.53 10.33 -0.98
C GLY A 61 -10.35 9.54 -1.56
N ALA A 62 -9.54 10.17 -2.43
CA ALA A 62 -8.36 9.56 -3.02
C ALA A 62 -7.28 9.22 -1.97
N SER A 63 -7.07 10.10 -0.99
CA SER A 63 -6.19 9.86 0.16
C SER A 63 -6.67 8.67 0.98
N ARG A 64 -7.98 8.60 1.28
CA ARG A 64 -8.57 7.48 2.02
C ARG A 64 -8.39 6.15 1.27
N VAL A 65 -8.59 6.12 -0.05
CA VAL A 65 -8.29 4.93 -0.87
C VAL A 65 -6.81 4.56 -0.80
N THR A 66 -5.92 5.54 -0.87
CA THR A 66 -4.47 5.33 -0.81
C THR A 66 -4.06 4.71 0.52
N TRP A 67 -4.54 5.26 1.64
CA TRP A 67 -4.29 4.71 2.97
C TRP A 67 -4.92 3.32 3.16
N GLY A 68 -6.11 3.09 2.60
CA GLY A 68 -6.73 1.76 2.57
C GLY A 68 -5.86 0.72 1.87
N ALA A 69 -5.26 1.08 0.72
CA ALA A 69 -4.33 0.22 -0.01
C ALA A 69 -3.02 -0.03 0.75
N VAL A 70 -2.48 0.99 1.43
CA VAL A 70 -1.31 0.86 2.30
C VAL A 70 -1.61 -0.12 3.46
N VAL A 71 -2.73 0.07 4.17
CA VAL A 71 -3.15 -0.80 5.27
C VAL A 71 -3.37 -2.23 4.79
N PHE A 72 -4.04 -2.41 3.64
CA PHE A 72 -4.22 -3.73 3.02
C PHE A 72 -2.88 -4.42 2.75
N THR A 73 -1.91 -3.67 2.21
CA THR A 73 -0.57 -4.17 1.90
C THR A 73 0.16 -4.59 3.17
N ILE A 74 0.10 -3.78 4.23
CA ILE A 74 0.65 -4.11 5.54
C ILE A 74 0.04 -5.40 6.09
N GLY A 75 -1.29 -5.53 6.00
CA GLY A 75 -2.00 -6.73 6.43
C GLY A 75 -1.54 -7.99 5.68
N CYS A 76 -1.31 -7.89 4.37
CA CYS A 76 -0.73 -8.97 3.56
C CYS A 76 0.65 -9.40 4.07
N TYR A 77 1.52 -8.44 4.40
CA TYR A 77 2.85 -8.74 4.95
C TYR A 77 2.79 -9.37 6.34
N ILE A 78 1.90 -8.91 7.23
CA ILE A 78 1.68 -9.50 8.56
C ILE A 78 1.15 -10.94 8.41
N TRP A 79 0.19 -11.15 7.53
CA TRP A 79 -0.39 -12.46 7.24
C TRP A 79 0.65 -13.46 6.72
N ARG A 80 1.55 -13.01 5.84
CA ARG A 80 2.67 -13.83 5.33
C ARG A 80 3.73 -14.08 6.41
N ALA A 81 4.05 -13.08 7.24
CA ALA A 81 4.98 -13.22 8.36
C ALA A 81 4.52 -14.29 9.37
N ALA A 82 3.21 -14.53 9.50
CA ALA A 82 2.67 -15.59 10.35
C ALA A 82 3.13 -17.00 9.92
N ARG A 83 3.57 -17.19 8.67
CA ARG A 83 3.94 -18.49 8.07
C ARG A 83 5.46 -18.72 7.99
N ARG A 84 6.31 -17.69 8.20
CA ARG A 84 7.77 -17.79 8.10
C ARG A 84 8.45 -17.56 9.46
N ARG A 85 9.59 -18.22 9.70
CA ARG A 85 10.39 -18.09 10.93
C ARG A 85 11.81 -17.64 10.57
N GLY A 86 12.11 -16.36 10.80
CA GLY A 86 13.46 -15.79 10.64
C GLY A 86 13.50 -14.31 10.97
N GLY A 87 14.46 -13.85 11.78
CA GLY A 87 14.60 -12.44 12.17
C GLY A 87 14.94 -11.52 10.99
N ARG A 88 15.74 -12.01 10.04
CA ARG A 88 16.10 -11.29 8.81
C ARG A 88 14.89 -11.07 7.88
N ASP A 89 14.04 -12.07 7.70
CA ASP A 89 12.76 -11.95 6.96
C ASP A 89 11.82 -10.93 7.62
N ARG A 90 11.76 -10.91 8.95
CA ARG A 90 10.94 -9.92 9.70
C ARG A 90 11.44 -8.49 9.51
N LEU A 91 12.75 -8.28 9.53
CA LEU A 91 13.35 -6.96 9.27
C LEU A 91 13.10 -6.49 7.84
N GLY A 92 13.24 -7.38 6.85
CA GLY A 92 12.96 -7.03 5.46
C GLY A 92 11.49 -6.65 5.25
N ARG A 93 10.54 -7.38 5.86
CA ARG A 93 9.12 -7.00 5.85
C ARG A 93 8.84 -5.68 6.56
N ALA A 94 9.52 -5.40 7.66
CA ALA A 94 9.38 -4.12 8.37
C ALA A 94 9.84 -2.95 7.49
N LEU A 95 10.93 -3.12 6.74
CA LEU A 95 11.40 -2.14 5.76
C LEU A 95 10.42 -1.95 4.60
N ILE A 96 9.84 -3.03 4.09
CA ILE A 96 8.79 -2.93 3.06
C ILE A 96 7.59 -2.15 3.60
N ILE A 97 7.11 -2.48 4.80
CA ILE A 97 6.00 -1.77 5.47
C ILE A 97 6.34 -0.29 5.63
N ALA A 98 7.53 0.04 6.13
CA ALA A 98 7.98 1.42 6.28
C ALA A 98 8.02 2.16 4.94
N GLY A 99 8.48 1.51 3.88
CA GLY A 99 8.48 2.06 2.53
C GLY A 99 7.07 2.34 2.00
N TYR A 100 6.11 1.43 2.19
CA TYR A 100 4.71 1.67 1.79
C TYR A 100 4.04 2.78 2.60
N VAL A 101 4.33 2.87 3.90
CA VAL A 101 3.84 3.99 4.73
C VAL A 101 4.40 5.31 4.22
N LEU A 102 5.68 5.36 3.90
CA LEU A 102 6.35 6.56 3.39
C LEU A 102 5.80 6.96 2.02
N LEU A 103 5.54 5.98 1.15
CA LEU A 103 4.87 6.19 -0.14
C LEU A 103 3.44 6.73 0.05
N GLY A 104 2.71 6.21 1.04
CA GLY A 104 1.38 6.69 1.41
C GLY A 104 1.39 8.15 1.84
N VAL A 105 2.34 8.55 2.70
CA VAL A 105 2.54 9.95 3.10
C VAL A 105 2.87 10.84 1.90
N GLY A 106 3.72 10.36 0.99
CA GLY A 106 4.06 11.09 -0.23
C GLY A 106 2.83 11.33 -1.11
N LEU A 107 2.08 10.28 -1.41
CA LEU A 107 0.85 10.36 -2.21
C LEU A 107 -0.21 11.24 -1.56
N ASP A 108 -0.43 11.09 -0.26
CA ASP A 108 -1.40 11.89 0.51
C ASP A 108 -1.10 13.39 0.42
N ARG A 109 0.17 13.78 0.64
CA ARG A 109 0.59 15.19 0.50
C ARG A 109 0.45 15.69 -0.92
N THR A 110 0.89 14.91 -1.91
CA THR A 110 0.78 15.29 -3.32
C THR A 110 -0.68 15.47 -3.74
N LEU A 111 -1.58 14.57 -3.33
CA LEU A 111 -3.01 14.68 -3.63
C LEU A 111 -3.62 15.98 -3.08
N HIS A 112 -3.29 16.33 -1.84
CA HIS A 112 -3.75 17.58 -1.22
C HIS A 112 -3.09 18.83 -1.82
N SER A 113 -1.83 18.77 -2.24
CA SER A 113 -1.17 19.88 -2.95
C SER A 113 -1.78 20.11 -4.34
N VAL A 114 -2.15 19.04 -5.06
CA VAL A 114 -2.74 19.13 -6.41
C VAL A 114 -4.16 19.73 -6.37
N VAL A 115 -4.88 19.66 -5.25
CA VAL A 115 -6.13 20.43 -5.06
C VAL A 115 -5.92 21.92 -5.30
N GLY A 116 -4.75 22.45 -4.91
CA GLY A 116 -4.38 23.85 -5.15
C GLY A 116 -4.36 24.23 -6.63
N ILE A 117 -4.12 23.28 -7.55
CA ILE A 117 -4.12 23.52 -9.00
C ILE A 117 -5.54 23.84 -9.51
N TRP A 118 -6.56 23.22 -8.92
CA TRP A 118 -7.96 23.46 -9.28
C TRP A 118 -8.50 24.78 -8.74
N ALA A 119 -7.81 25.40 -7.79
CA ALA A 119 -8.19 26.66 -7.16
C ALA A 119 -7.47 27.89 -7.73
N VAL A 120 -6.54 27.72 -8.67
CA VAL A 120 -5.56 28.75 -9.06
C VAL A 120 -5.53 28.95 -10.60
N PRO A 121 -5.42 30.20 -11.10
CA PRO A 121 -5.28 30.48 -12.54
C PRO A 121 -4.02 29.84 -13.17
N THR A 122 -4.09 29.57 -14.47
CA THR A 122 -3.22 28.62 -15.22
C THR A 122 -1.71 28.86 -15.15
N ASP A 123 -1.24 30.09 -14.90
CA ASP A 123 0.20 30.39 -14.85
C ASP A 123 0.85 29.97 -13.52
N GLU A 124 0.11 30.04 -12.39
CA GLU A 124 0.58 29.60 -11.06
C GLU A 124 0.38 28.09 -10.84
N GLY A 125 -0.47 27.44 -11.65
CA GLY A 125 -0.72 25.99 -11.57
C GLY A 125 0.50 25.13 -11.91
N THR A 126 1.44 25.63 -12.71
CA THR A 126 2.68 24.92 -13.05
C THR A 126 3.62 24.80 -11.85
N ASP A 127 3.74 25.86 -11.04
CA ASP A 127 4.59 25.86 -9.86
C ASP A 127 4.07 24.90 -8.78
N VAL A 128 2.74 24.89 -8.56
CA VAL A 128 2.07 23.95 -7.65
C VAL A 128 2.28 22.50 -8.12
N LEU A 129 2.22 22.25 -9.43
CA LEU A 129 2.49 20.92 -9.98
C LEU A 129 3.94 20.48 -9.76
N VAL A 130 4.90 21.36 -10.02
CA VAL A 130 6.33 21.08 -9.81
C VAL A 130 6.60 20.81 -8.33
N GLU A 131 6.03 21.60 -7.42
CA GLU A 131 6.16 21.39 -5.97
C GLU A 131 5.56 20.04 -5.55
N ALA A 132 4.37 19.70 -6.06
CA ALA A 132 3.72 18.43 -5.79
C ALA A 132 4.54 17.22 -6.30
N MET A 133 5.17 17.35 -7.47
CA MET A 133 6.10 16.35 -8.03
C MET A 133 7.38 16.22 -7.21
N LEU A 134 7.97 17.34 -6.78
CA LEU A 134 9.18 17.34 -5.94
C LEU A 134 8.90 16.74 -4.57
N ASN A 135 7.75 17.06 -3.97
CA ASN A 135 7.29 16.43 -2.74
C ASN A 135 7.10 14.93 -2.93
N PHE A 136 6.42 14.51 -4.00
CA PHE A 136 6.27 13.08 -4.31
C PHE A 136 7.63 12.40 -4.46
N LEU A 137 8.58 13.02 -5.15
CA LEU A 137 9.92 12.47 -5.33
C LEU A 137 10.69 12.39 -4.00
N GLY A 138 10.57 13.42 -3.17
CA GLY A 138 11.21 13.51 -1.85
C GLY A 138 10.77 12.40 -0.89
N TRP A 139 9.52 11.94 -0.99
CA TRP A 139 9.01 10.80 -0.21
C TRP A 139 9.14 9.46 -0.96
N GLY A 140 8.93 9.47 -2.26
CA GLY A 140 8.88 8.30 -3.13
C GLY A 140 10.24 7.64 -3.35
N VAL A 141 11.32 8.42 -3.47
CA VAL A 141 12.68 7.85 -3.63
C VAL A 141 13.11 7.10 -2.36
N PRO A 142 13.03 7.69 -1.14
CA PRO A 142 13.31 6.94 0.08
C PRO A 142 12.36 5.76 0.28
N ALA A 143 11.07 5.90 -0.09
CA ALA A 143 10.10 4.82 0.01
C ALA A 143 10.49 3.61 -0.86
N ALA A 144 10.81 3.87 -2.13
CA ALA A 144 11.26 2.85 -3.07
C ALA A 144 12.56 2.19 -2.60
N PHE A 145 13.50 2.97 -2.06
CA PHE A 145 14.75 2.44 -1.50
C PHE A 145 14.50 1.50 -0.31
N LEU A 146 13.60 1.86 0.61
CA LEU A 146 13.22 1.02 1.75
C LEU A 146 12.52 -0.27 1.30
N VAL A 147 11.61 -0.19 0.32
CA VAL A 147 10.96 -1.38 -0.24
C VAL A 147 11.99 -2.29 -0.90
N TRP A 148 12.90 -1.74 -1.71
CA TRP A 148 13.95 -2.50 -2.37
C TRP A 148 14.85 -3.22 -1.36
N LEU A 149 15.36 -2.50 -0.36
CA LEU A 149 16.21 -3.07 0.69
C LEU A 149 15.45 -4.13 1.51
N GLY A 150 14.17 -3.90 1.76
CA GLY A 150 13.31 -4.84 2.46
C GLY A 150 13.04 -6.13 1.67
N VAL A 151 12.84 -6.03 0.35
CA VAL A 151 12.68 -7.17 -0.56
C VAL A 151 13.96 -8.01 -0.62
N ASP A 152 15.11 -7.36 -0.80
CA ASP A 152 16.43 -8.03 -0.83
C ASP A 152 16.74 -8.72 0.50
N LEU A 153 16.42 -8.07 1.62
CA LEU A 153 16.69 -8.63 2.95
C LEU A 153 15.77 -9.81 3.30
N ALA A 154 14.49 -9.75 2.87
CA ALA A 154 13.50 -10.78 3.16
C ALA A 154 13.49 -11.96 2.19
N ASP A 155 14.24 -11.89 1.07
CA ASP A 155 14.14 -12.85 -0.02
C ASP A 155 12.67 -13.07 -0.41
N GLU A 156 11.96 -11.95 -0.57
CA GLU A 156 10.50 -11.91 -0.72
C GLU A 156 10.14 -11.68 -2.19
N GLU A 157 9.34 -12.58 -2.76
CA GLU A 157 8.71 -12.31 -4.05
C GLU A 157 7.61 -11.27 -3.90
N VAL A 158 7.74 -10.19 -4.67
CA VAL A 158 6.75 -9.13 -4.76
C VAL A 158 5.38 -9.74 -5.12
N ILE A 159 4.33 -9.27 -4.45
CA ILE A 159 2.97 -9.83 -4.53
C ILE A 159 2.45 -9.92 -5.98
N MET A 160 2.90 -9.02 -6.86
CA MET A 160 2.55 -9.01 -8.29
C MET A 160 3.18 -10.15 -9.10
N THR A 161 4.34 -10.67 -8.70
CA THR A 161 5.07 -11.71 -9.43
C THR A 161 4.71 -13.13 -8.96
N ALA A 162 4.38 -13.28 -7.68
CA ALA A 162 4.12 -14.57 -7.04
C ALA A 162 2.90 -15.34 -7.62
N SER A 163 1.99 -14.69 -8.36
CA SER A 163 0.85 -15.35 -9.01
C SER A 163 1.18 -15.98 -10.37
N PHE A 164 2.32 -15.64 -10.99
CA PHE A 164 2.67 -16.14 -12.32
C PHE A 164 3.36 -17.52 -12.31
N GLU A 165 4.04 -17.89 -11.23
CA GLU A 165 4.74 -19.19 -11.15
C GLU A 165 3.85 -20.36 -10.73
N ALA A 166 2.76 -20.12 -10.00
CA ALA A 166 1.84 -21.17 -9.57
C ALA A 166 1.05 -21.84 -10.73
N ARG A 167 1.23 -21.42 -11.98
CA ARG A 167 0.60 -21.98 -13.19
C ARG A 167 1.57 -22.64 -14.17
N ARG A 168 2.86 -22.80 -13.81
CA ARG A 168 3.87 -23.47 -14.64
C ARG A 168 4.54 -24.68 -13.95
N GLY A 169 3.88 -25.26 -12.94
CA GLY A 169 4.26 -26.53 -12.32
C GLY A 169 3.30 -27.64 -12.71
#